data_AF-A0A7X8J9I8-F1
#
_entry.id   AF-A0A7X8J9I8-F1
#
_cell.length_a   1.000
_cell.length_b   1.000
_cell.length_c   1.000
_cell.angle_alpha   90.00
_cell.angle_beta   90.00
_cell.angle_gamma   90.00
#
_symmetry.space_group_name_H-M   'P 1'
#
loop_
_entity.id
_entity.type
_entity.pdbx_description
1 polymer ?
#
loop_
_entity_poly.entity_id
_entity_poly.type
_entity_poly.pdbx_seq_one_letter_code
_entity_poly.pdbx_strand_id
1 'polypeptide(L)'
;MISYARPNQTLINHLTGVAARAESFAGEFKNADWGRWLGMLHDLGKYNPDWQQYLAHNCDFDIGENAEDIGNLHPNHSAAGAIYATEKAKKV
;
A
#
# COMPACT_ATOMS: atom_id res chain seq x y z
N MET A 1 7.08 -6.19 12.56
CA MET A 1 5.66 -6.56 12.29
C MET A 1 5.52 -6.72 10.79
N ILE A 2 4.96 -7.83 10.32
CA ILE A 2 4.73 -8.05 8.88
C ILE A 2 3.45 -7.31 8.50
N SER A 3 3.48 -6.49 7.44
CA SER A 3 2.29 -5.82 6.92
C SER A 3 1.75 -6.55 5.70
N TYR A 4 0.43 -6.58 5.56
CA TYR A 4 -0.28 -7.29 4.50
C TYR A 4 -1.07 -6.31 3.63
N ALA A 5 -1.12 -6.61 2.32
CA ALA A 5 -2.03 -5.90 1.41
C ALA A 5 -3.45 -6.51 1.45
N ARG A 6 -3.50 -7.82 1.70
CA ARG A 6 -4.68 -8.68 1.82
C ARG A 6 -4.27 -10.04 2.43
N PRO A 7 -5.23 -10.91 2.80
CA PRO A 7 -4.90 -12.25 3.30
C PRO A 7 -3.93 -13.00 2.36
N ASN A 8 -2.95 -13.69 2.94
CA ASN A 8 -1.93 -14.46 2.23
C ASN A 8 -1.02 -13.67 1.27
N GLN A 9 -1.02 -12.34 1.33
CA GLN A 9 -0.10 -11.51 0.53
C GLN A 9 0.47 -10.35 1.35
N THR A 10 1.77 -10.42 1.63
CA THR A 10 2.50 -9.32 2.26
C THR A 10 2.42 -8.05 1.41
N LEU A 11 2.37 -6.88 2.06
CA LEU A 11 2.30 -5.60 1.38
C LEU A 11 3.49 -5.36 0.45
N ILE A 12 4.70 -5.75 0.85
CA ILE A 12 5.90 -5.62 0.01
C ILE A 12 5.79 -6.42 -1.30
N ASN A 13 5.35 -7.68 -1.23
CA ASN A 13 5.15 -8.51 -2.43
C ASN A 13 4.04 -7.93 -3.33
N HIS A 14 2.99 -7.36 -2.74
CA HIS A 14 1.94 -6.68 -3.50
C HIS A 14 2.49 -5.44 -4.23
N LEU A 15 3.13 -4.52 -3.51
CA LEU A 15 3.66 -3.28 -4.08
C LEU A 15 4.69 -3.55 -5.17
N THR A 16 5.63 -4.46 -4.93
CA THR A 16 6.67 -4.82 -5.92
C THR A 16 6.08 -5.50 -7.16
N GLY A 17 5.11 -6.40 -6.99
CA GLY A 17 4.42 -7.05 -8.09
C GLY A 17 3.57 -6.09 -8.93
N VAL A 18 2.85 -5.16 -8.28
CA VAL A 18 2.08 -4.10 -8.97
C VAL A 18 3.02 -3.14 -9.70
N ALA A 19 4.13 -2.73 -9.05
CA ALA A 19 5.14 -1.88 -9.66
C ALA A 19 5.73 -2.49 -10.92
N ALA A 20 6.09 -3.78 -10.90
CA ALA A 20 6.63 -4.47 -12.09
C ALA A 20 5.63 -4.53 -13.25
N ARG A 21 4.33 -4.73 -12.97
CA ARG A 21 3.29 -4.72 -14.00
C ARG A 21 3.06 -3.32 -14.56
N ALA A 22 2.98 -2.32 -13.68
CA ALA A 22 2.79 -0.92 -14.06
C ALA A 22 3.98 -0.39 -14.88
N GLU A 23 5.20 -0.77 -14.50
CA GLU A 23 6.43 -0.51 -15.27
C GLU A 23 6.34 -1.07 -16.69
N SER A 24 5.94 -2.35 -16.84
CA SER A 24 5.76 -2.98 -18.14
C SER A 24 4.73 -2.25 -19.02
N PHE A 25 3.58 -1.89 -18.46
CA PHE A 25 2.52 -1.20 -19.21
C PHE A 25 2.91 0.22 -19.59
N ALA A 26 3.49 0.99 -18.66
CA ALA A 26 3.93 2.35 -18.93
C ALA A 26 5.15 2.39 -19.86
N GLY A 27 5.93 1.31 -19.91
CA GLY A 27 7.06 1.13 -20.82
C GLY A 27 6.69 1.23 -22.30
N GLU A 28 5.49 0.78 -22.70
CA GLU A 28 4.97 0.95 -24.06
C GLU A 28 4.89 2.42 -24.48
N PHE A 29 4.76 3.33 -23.50
CA PHE A 29 4.69 4.78 -23.68
C PHE A 29 5.99 5.50 -23.30
N LYS A 30 7.11 4.78 -23.14
CA LYS A 30 8.41 5.31 -22.66
C LYS A 30 8.35 5.95 -21.27
N ASN A 31 7.47 5.47 -20.39
CA ASN A 31 7.27 5.98 -19.02
C ASN A 31 7.39 4.87 -17.96
N ALA A 32 8.27 3.90 -18.18
CA ALA A 32 8.42 2.72 -17.32
C ALA A 32 8.74 3.09 -15.86
N ASP A 33 9.60 4.08 -15.64
CA ASP A 33 9.99 4.62 -14.35
C ASP A 33 8.80 5.21 -13.57
N TRP A 34 7.97 6.01 -14.25
CA TRP A 34 6.73 6.54 -13.68
C TRP A 34 5.77 5.42 -13.30
N GLY A 35 5.58 4.43 -14.18
CA GLY A 35 4.74 3.27 -13.90
C GLY A 35 5.20 2.51 -12.65
N ARG A 36 6.50 2.26 -12.55
CA ARG A 36 7.10 1.60 -11.39
C ARG A 36 6.82 2.36 -10.09
N TRP A 37 7.10 3.68 -10.07
CA TRP A 37 6.90 4.49 -8.88
C TRP A 37 5.43 4.60 -8.48
N LEU A 38 4.52 4.80 -9.44
CA LEU A 38 3.08 4.81 -9.17
C LEU A 38 2.62 3.49 -8.54
N GLY A 39 3.08 2.35 -9.07
CA GLY A 39 2.76 1.04 -8.49
C GLY A 39 3.30 0.85 -7.07
N MET A 40 4.51 1.34 -6.78
CA MET A 40 5.07 1.30 -5.42
C MET A 40 4.32 2.19 -4.42
N LEU A 41 3.76 3.32 -4.88
CA LEU A 41 3.18 4.33 -4.00
C LEU A 41 1.68 4.16 -3.76
N HIS A 42 0.94 3.51 -4.68
CA HIS A 42 -0.53 3.54 -4.68
C HIS A 42 -1.18 3.07 -3.36
N ASP A 43 -0.59 2.04 -2.74
CA ASP A 43 -1.10 1.40 -1.52
C ASP A 43 -0.16 1.62 -0.32
N LEU A 44 0.73 2.61 -0.39
CA LEU A 44 1.72 2.86 0.66
C LEU A 44 1.06 3.09 2.04
N GLY A 45 -0.14 3.68 2.07
CA GLY A 45 -0.87 3.92 3.31
C GLY A 45 -1.36 2.66 4.01
N LYS A 46 -1.31 1.49 3.35
CA LYS A 46 -1.64 0.21 3.99
C LYS A 46 -0.63 -0.20 5.07
N TYR A 47 0.54 0.45 5.14
CA TYR A 47 1.45 0.29 6.28
C TYR A 47 0.94 0.93 7.57
N ASN A 48 -0.12 1.76 7.52
CA ASN A 48 -0.74 2.33 8.71
C ASN A 48 -1.24 1.20 9.65
N PRO A 49 -0.85 1.20 10.95
CA PRO A 49 -1.37 0.25 11.92
C PRO A 49 -2.90 0.13 11.93
N ASP A 50 -3.63 1.25 11.84
CA ASP A 50 -5.11 1.26 11.81
C ASP A 50 -5.63 0.51 10.57
N TRP A 51 -4.92 0.63 9.44
CA TRP A 51 -5.27 -0.12 8.23
C TRP A 51 -5.04 -1.62 8.40
N GLN A 52 -3.96 -2.02 9.08
CA GLN A 52 -3.69 -3.43 9.34
C GLN A 52 -4.75 -4.01 10.27
N GLN A 53 -5.13 -3.31 11.33
CA GLN A 53 -6.26 -3.69 12.19
C GLN A 53 -7.57 -3.82 11.40
N TYR A 54 -7.84 -2.87 10.50
CA TYR A 54 -9.02 -2.90 9.63
C TYR A 54 -9.03 -4.16 8.76
N LEU A 55 -7.88 -4.45 8.13
CA LEU A 55 -7.73 -5.63 7.29
C LEU A 55 -7.94 -6.93 8.08
N ALA A 56 -7.41 -7.01 9.30
CA ALA A 56 -7.56 -8.18 10.16
C ALA A 56 -9.02 -8.43 10.53
N HIS A 57 -9.74 -7.38 10.94
CA HIS A 57 -11.14 -7.46 11.33
C HIS A 57 -12.05 -7.81 10.15
N ASN A 58 -11.84 -7.19 8.98
CA ASN A 58 -12.75 -7.34 7.84
C ASN A 58 -12.48 -8.60 6.99
N CYS A 59 -11.35 -9.27 7.19
CA CYS A 59 -10.99 -10.46 6.43
C CYS A 59 -10.87 -11.73 7.30
N ASP A 60 -11.35 -11.70 8.55
CA ASP A 60 -11.14 -12.78 9.54
C ASP A 60 -9.69 -13.30 9.53
N PHE A 61 -8.75 -12.37 9.51
CA PHE A 61 -7.34 -12.65 9.27
C PHE A 61 -6.51 -12.24 10.49
N ASP A 62 -5.86 -13.21 11.10
CA ASP A 62 -5.03 -12.97 12.28
C ASP A 62 -3.71 -12.29 11.89
N ILE A 63 -3.50 -11.06 12.36
CA ILE A 63 -2.25 -10.30 12.23
C ILE A 63 -1.52 -10.15 13.57
N GLY A 64 -1.99 -10.79 14.64
CA GLY A 64 -1.47 -10.73 16.01
C GLY A 64 -2.48 -10.22 17.05
N GLU A 65 -2.17 -10.49 18.32
CA GLU A 65 -3.09 -10.39 19.49
C GLU A 65 -3.52 -8.98 19.96
N ASN A 66 -3.40 -7.93 19.15
CA ASN A 66 -3.74 -6.54 19.58
C ASN A 66 -4.67 -5.80 18.60
N ALA A 67 -5.61 -6.52 17.98
CA ALA A 67 -6.65 -5.88 17.18
C ALA A 67 -7.71 -5.26 18.10
N GLU A 68 -7.59 -3.95 18.35
CA GLU A 68 -8.67 -3.17 18.94
C GLU A 68 -9.84 -3.08 17.95
N ASP A 69 -11.08 -3.13 18.46
CA ASP A 69 -12.28 -2.97 17.64
C ASP A 69 -12.38 -1.52 17.16
N ILE A 70 -11.88 -1.27 15.94
CA ILE A 70 -11.97 0.02 15.25
C ILE A 70 -13.30 0.20 14.50
N GLY A 71 -14.27 -0.74 14.64
CA GLY A 71 -15.57 -0.69 13.98
C GLY A 71 -15.49 -0.62 12.46
N ASN A 72 -16.45 0.07 11.82
CA ASN A 72 -16.52 0.25 10.36
C ASN A 72 -15.59 1.35 9.82
N LEU A 73 -14.55 1.74 10.56
CA LEU A 73 -13.62 2.78 10.10
C LEU A 73 -12.84 2.23 8.90
N HIS A 74 -12.76 3.00 7.81
CA HIS A 74 -11.94 2.67 6.64
C HIS A 74 -10.81 3.69 6.53
N PRO A 75 -9.65 3.45 7.16
CA PRO A 75 -8.54 4.40 7.14
C PRO A 75 -8.13 4.74 5.71
N ASN A 76 -7.84 6.02 5.46
CA ASN A 76 -7.37 6.42 4.14
C ASN A 76 -5.97 5.85 3.88
N HIS A 77 -5.88 4.89 2.96
CA HIS A 77 -4.61 4.31 2.52
C HIS A 77 -4.12 4.89 1.19
N SER A 78 -5.04 5.36 0.35
CA SER A 78 -4.76 5.72 -1.06
C SER A 78 -4.08 7.08 -1.22
N ALA A 79 -4.30 8.02 -0.29
CA ALA A 79 -3.67 9.35 -0.37
C ALA A 79 -2.21 9.37 0.12
N ALA A 80 -1.82 8.40 0.96
CA ALA A 80 -0.52 8.40 1.63
C ALA A 80 0.66 8.43 0.65
N GLY A 81 0.58 7.69 -0.46
CA GLY A 81 1.61 7.69 -1.50
C GLY A 81 1.81 9.06 -2.16
N ALA A 82 0.70 9.76 -2.43
CA ALA A 82 0.74 11.10 -3.03
C ALA A 82 1.30 12.14 -2.05
N ILE A 83 0.92 12.07 -0.77
CA ILE A 83 1.45 12.93 0.29
C ILE A 83 2.97 12.73 0.41
N TYR A 84 3.41 11.47 0.52
CA TYR A 84 4.83 11.12 0.61
C TYR A 84 5.63 11.66 -0.58
N ALA A 85 5.15 11.44 -1.81
CA ALA A 85 5.81 11.95 -3.02
C ALA A 85 5.93 13.48 -3.00
N THR A 86 4.85 14.18 -2.61
CA THR A 86 4.83 15.64 -2.51
C THR A 86 5.84 16.16 -1.48
N GLU A 87 5.91 15.54 -0.30
CA GLU A 87 6.84 15.93 0.76
C GLU A 87 8.30 15.73 0.36
N LYS A 88 8.60 14.68 -0.40
CA LYS A 88 9.96 14.42 -0.91
C LYS A 88 10.33 15.34 -2.06
N ALA A 89 9.40 15.63 -2.97
CA ALA A 89 9.63 16.53 -4.09
C ALA A 89 9.92 17.98 -3.65
N LYS A 90 9.33 18.43 -2.53
CA LYS A 90 9.59 19.76 -1.94
C LYS A 90 10.99 19.91 -1.30
N LYS A 91 11.73 18.81 -1.12
CA LYS A 91 13.07 18.81 -0.50
C LYS A 91 14.21 18.81 -1.53
N VAL A 92 13.88 18.92 -2.81
CA VAL A 92 14.79 18.98 -3.96
C VAL A 92 14.86 20.42 -4.46
#